data_AF-A0A968IW25-F1
#
_entry.id   AF-A0A968IW25-F1
#
_cell.length_a   1.000
_cell.length_b   1.000
_cell.length_c   1.000
_cell.angle_alpha   90.00
_cell.angle_beta   90.00
_cell.angle_gamma   90.00
#
_symmetry.space_group_name_H-M   'P 1'
#
loop_
_entity.id
_entity.type
_entity.pdbx_description
1 polymer ?
#
loop_
_entity_poly.entity_id
_entity_poly.type
_entity_poly.pdbx_seq_one_letter_code
_entity_poly.pdbx_strand_id
1 'polypeptide(L)' 'MLESDEIVLQKYTTEDIPLLFEAIQVSIDRVYPWLPWCHPNYTIDETEAWIKTRPQRWNEGKEFGFSIY' A
#
# COMPACT_ATOMS: atom_id res chain seq x y z
N MET A 1 6.30 -4.85 -13.71
CA MET A 1 4.84 -4.89 -13.94
C MET A 1 4.51 -6.31 -14.35
N LEU A 2 3.55 -6.91 -13.66
CA LEU A 2 2.92 -8.17 -14.08
C LEU A 2 1.48 -7.82 -14.42
N GLU A 3 0.95 -8.40 -15.49
CA GLU A 3 -0.34 -7.99 -16.04
C GLU A 3 -1.10 -9.24 -16.49
N SER A 4 -2.40 -9.27 -16.20
CA SER A 4 -3.38 -10.18 -16.79
C SER A 4 -4.43 -9.35 -17.53
N ASP A 5 -5.44 -10.02 -18.10
CA ASP A 5 -6.55 -9.32 -18.77
C ASP A 5 -7.42 -8.48 -17.79
N GLU A 6 -7.36 -8.77 -16.48
CA GLU A 6 -8.24 -8.17 -15.48
C GLU A 6 -7.51 -7.32 -14.43
N ILE A 7 -6.23 -7.61 -14.15
CA ILE A 7 -5.48 -6.94 -13.08
C ILE A 7 -4.06 -6.60 -13.48
N VAL A 8 -3.54 -5.52 -12.90
CA VAL A 8 -2.13 -5.13 -13.03
C VAL A 8 -1.46 -5.11 -11.67
N LEU A 9 -0.35 -5.83 -11.53
CA LEU A 9 0.55 -5.76 -10.38
C LEU A 9 1.71 -4.83 -10.69
N GLN A 10 1.84 -3.78 -9.89
CA GLN A 10 2.93 -2.81 -9.99
C GLN A 10 3.72 -2.71 -8.69
N LYS A 11 4.97 -2.28 -8.78
CA LYS A 11 5.76 -1.96 -7.59
C LYS A 11 5.16 -0.69 -7.00
N TYR A 12 5.16 -0.59 -5.67
CA TYR A 12 4.76 0.66 -5.03
C TYR A 12 5.64 1.84 -5.48
N THR A 13 4.97 2.93 -5.85
CA THR A 13 5.56 4.23 -6.15
C THR A 13 4.95 5.29 -5.23
N THR A 14 5.56 6.47 -5.16
CA THR A 14 5.00 7.60 -4.39
C THR A 14 3.68 8.11 -4.97
N GLU A 15 3.37 7.81 -6.23
CA GLU A 15 2.10 8.18 -6.86
C GLU A 15 0.92 7.36 -6.31
N ASP A 16 1.20 6.22 -5.66
CA ASP A 16 0.17 5.36 -5.08
C ASP A 16 -0.38 5.87 -3.75
N ILE A 17 0.26 6.88 -3.12
CA ILE A 17 -0.13 7.42 -1.80
C ILE A 17 -1.63 7.72 -1.69
N PRO A 18 -2.24 8.55 -2.56
CA PRO A 18 -3.65 8.90 -2.43
C PRO A 18 -4.57 7.67 -2.59
N LEU A 19 -4.29 6.80 -3.56
CA LEU A 19 -5.12 5.62 -3.84
C LEU A 19 -5.00 4.56 -2.74
N LEU A 20 -3.79 4.33 -2.22
CA LEU A 20 -3.58 3.43 -1.10
C LEU A 20 -4.25 3.95 0.17
N PHE A 21 -4.16 5.25 0.45
CA PHE A 21 -4.83 5.84 1.60
C PHE A 21 -6.35 5.66 1.50
N GLU A 22 -6.95 5.94 0.34
CA GLU A 22 -8.37 5.70 0.11
C GLU A 22 -8.75 4.23 0.32
N ALA A 23 -7.98 3.29 -0.27
CA ALA A 23 -8.20 1.86 -0.10
C ALA A 23 -8.11 1.41 1.37
N ILE A 24 -7.20 2.01 2.15
CA ILE A 24 -7.10 1.76 3.59
C ILE A 24 -8.35 2.28 4.30
N GLN A 25 -8.76 3.53 4.06
CA GLN A 25 -9.90 4.16 4.73
C GLN A 25 -11.19 3.33 4.58
N VAL A 26 -11.49 2.86 3.36
CA VAL A 26 -12.68 2.02 3.10
C VAL A 26 -12.58 0.61 3.69
N SER A 27 -11.37 0.20 4.11
CA SER A 27 -11.08 -1.15 4.58
C SER A 27 -10.91 -1.25 6.11
N ILE A 28 -10.77 -0.12 6.83
CA ILE A 28 -10.48 -0.08 8.28
C ILE A 28 -11.35 -1.05 9.07
N ASP A 29 -12.68 -0.95 8.96
CA ASP A 29 -13.60 -1.77 9.77
C ASP A 29 -13.42 -3.28 9.56
N ARG A 30 -12.98 -3.69 8.37
CA ARG A 30 -12.81 -5.09 7.98
C ARG A 30 -11.39 -5.60 8.24
N VAL A 31 -10.40 -4.72 8.13
CA VAL A 31 -8.97 -5.05 8.18
C VAL A 31 -8.39 -4.88 9.59
N TYR A 32 -8.78 -3.83 10.31
CA TYR A 32 -8.29 -3.53 11.66
C TYR A 32 -8.32 -4.73 12.63
N PRO A 33 -9.39 -5.57 12.68
CA PRO A 33 -9.42 -6.71 13.59
C PRO A 33 -8.29 -7.72 13.39
N TRP A 34 -7.68 -7.74 12.20
CA TRP A 34 -6.64 -8.69 11.81
C TRP A 34 -5.26 -8.03 11.67
N LEU A 35 -5.23 -6.75 11.30
CA LEU A 35 -4.04 -5.98 11.01
C LEU A 35 -4.08 -4.64 11.78
N PRO A 36 -3.52 -4.60 13.00
CA PRO A 36 -3.64 -3.45 13.90
C PRO A 36 -3.07 -2.13 13.37
N TRP A 37 -2.20 -2.17 12.35
CA TRP A 37 -1.68 -0.96 11.69
C TRP A 37 -2.79 -0.19 10.96
N CYS A 38 -3.85 -0.87 10.51
CA CYS A 38 -4.99 -0.28 9.79
C CYS A 38 -6.03 0.24 10.78
N HIS A 39 -5.62 1.09 11.73
CA HIS A 39 -6.46 1.49 12.86
C HIS A 39 -7.48 2.58 12.51
N PRO A 40 -8.55 2.78 13.31
CA PRO A 40 -9.59 3.78 13.05
C PRO A 40 -9.11 5.22 12.85
N ASN A 41 -7.95 5.57 13.42
CA ASN A 41 -7.37 6.91 13.32
C ASN A 41 -6.23 6.98 12.30
N TYR A 42 -6.17 6.06 11.33
CA TYR A 42 -5.07 5.97 10.38
C TYR A 42 -5.02 7.20 9.48
N THR A 43 -3.84 7.78 9.32
CA THR A 43 -3.62 9.07 8.66
C THR A 43 -2.93 8.94 7.30
N ILE A 44 -3.08 9.97 6.46
CA ILE A 44 -2.36 10.03 5.19
C ILE A 44 -0.85 10.06 5.41
N ASP A 45 -0.37 10.75 6.46
CA ASP A 45 1.05 10.83 6.82
C ASP A 45 1.66 9.44 7.08
N GLU A 46 0.89 8.52 7.66
CA GLU A 46 1.32 7.13 7.85
C GLU A 46 1.43 6.38 6.52
N THR A 47 0.51 6.62 5.58
CA THR A 47 0.60 6.07 4.21
C THR A 47 1.85 6.60 3.52
N GLU A 48 2.09 7.91 3.60
CA GLU A 48 3.27 8.53 3.02
C GLU A 48 4.56 7.95 3.59
N ALA A 49 4.65 7.86 4.92
CA ALA A 49 5.81 7.33 5.62
C ALA A 49 6.09 5.89 5.20
N TRP A 50 5.05 5.07 5.05
CA TRP A 50 5.20 3.68 4.62
C TRP A 50 5.59 3.56 3.14
N ILE A 51 4.87 4.24 2.23
CA ILE A 51 5.13 4.20 0.77
C ILE A 51 6.55 4.68 0.44
N LYS A 52 7.02 5.76 1.07
CA LYS A 52 8.36 6.32 0.80
C LYS A 52 9.50 5.33 1.08
N THR A 53 9.26 4.31 1.91
CA THR A 53 10.26 3.26 2.18
C THR A 53 10.25 2.11 1.18
N ARG A 54 9.19 1.96 0.36
CA ARG A 54 9.01 0.79 -0.53
C ARG A 54 10.04 0.74 -1.66
N PRO A 55 10.38 1.84 -2.37
CA PRO A 55 11.34 1.79 -3.46
C PRO A 55 12.73 1.34 -3.01
N GLN A 56 13.18 1.84 -1.85
CA GLN A 56 14.47 1.44 -1.28
C GLN A 56 14.49 -0.05 -0.93
N ARG A 57 13.48 -0.55 -0.21
CA ARG A 57 13.42 -1.96 0.21
C ARG A 57 13.30 -2.93 -0.97
N TRP A 58 12.63 -2.50 -2.04
CA TRP A 58 12.61 -3.22 -3.31
C TRP A 58 14.01 -3.31 -3.93
N ASN A 59 14.71 -2.18 -4.05
CA ASN A 59 16.04 -2.12 -4.67
C ASN A 59 17.10 -2.90 -3.86
N GLU A 60 16.95 -2.94 -2.54
CA GLU A 60 17.79 -3.74 -1.65
C GLU A 60 17.43 -5.24 -1.65
N GLY A 61 16.38 -5.65 -2.36
CA GLY A 61 15.91 -7.03 -2.42
C GLY A 61 15.36 -7.57 -1.11
N LYS A 62 14.94 -6.69 -0.18
CA LYS A 62 14.46 -7.05 1.15
C LYS A 62 12.96 -7.29 1.20
N GLU A 63 12.18 -6.50 0.47
CA GLU A 63 10.72 -6.60 0.43
C GLU A 63 10.19 -6.29 -0.97
N PHE A 64 9.22 -7.08 -1.42
CA PHE A 64 8.61 -6.98 -2.74
C PHE A 64 7.10 -6.77 -2.61
N GLY A 65 6.71 -5.55 -2.24
CA GLY A 65 5.30 -5.15 -2.14
C GLY A 65 4.74 -4.72 -3.50
N PHE A 66 3.54 -5.18 -3.83
CA PHE A 66 2.82 -4.80 -5.04
C PHE A 66 1.55 -4.02 -4.74
N SER A 67 1.26 -3.00 -5.55
CA SER A 67 -0.07 -2.43 -5.73
C SER A 67 -0.84 -3.24 -6.78
N ILE A 68 -2.16 -3.32 -6.62
CA ILE A 68 -3.07 -4.05 -7.52
C ILE A 68 -4.10 -3.05 -8.04
N TYR A 69 -4.21 -2.99 -9.36
CA TYR A 69 -5.17 -2.18 -10.11
C TYR A 69 -6.12 -3.06 -10.89
#